data_AF-A0A2V5LKD2-F1
#
_entry.id   AF-A0A2V5LKD2-F1
#
_cell.length_a   1.000
_cell.length_b   1.000
_cell.length_c   1.000
_cell.angle_alpha   90.00
_cell.angle_beta   90.00
_cell.angle_gamma   90.00
#
_symmetry.space_group_name_H-M   'P 1'
#
loop_
_entity.id
_entity.type
_entity.pdbx_description
1 polymer ?
#
loop_
_entity_poly.entity_id
_entity_poly.type
_entity_poly.pdbx_seq_one_letter_code
_entity_poly.pdbx_strand_id
1 'polypeptide(L)'
;MHDRVSCDKRRQIPAVSKILDALDNFNLPRPFVVEIVRRKLSQIRANGVLSDFEDIVAHVRRSLDGFRASRLQPVINGTGIVIHTNFGRAPLPSEAMHA
;
A
#
# COMPACT_ATOMS: atom_id res chain seq x y z
N MET A 1 -47.69 10.09 3.22
CA MET A 1 -46.79 9.14 3.90
C MET A 1 -45.94 8.45 2.84
N HIS A 2 -44.80 9.00 2.47
CA HIS A 2 -43.80 8.28 1.68
C HIS A 2 -42.46 8.55 2.36
N ASP A 3 -42.03 7.57 3.16
CA ASP A 3 -40.74 7.57 3.82
C ASP A 3 -39.63 7.72 2.80
N ARG A 4 -38.78 8.72 3.03
CA ARG A 4 -37.57 8.97 2.26
C ARG A 4 -36.73 7.69 2.33
N VAL A 5 -36.53 7.04 1.18
CA VAL A 5 -35.50 6.02 1.00
C VAL A 5 -34.15 6.69 1.25
N SER A 6 -33.74 6.73 2.50
CA SER A 6 -32.40 7.17 2.89
C SER A 6 -31.44 6.14 2.30
N CYS A 7 -30.75 6.53 1.24
CA CYS A 7 -29.69 5.76 0.59
C CYS A 7 -28.74 5.26 1.68
N ASP A 8 -28.76 3.94 1.97
CA ASP A 8 -27.91 3.36 3.01
C ASP A 8 -26.46 3.68 2.64
N LYS A 9 -25.80 4.49 3.48
CA LYS A 9 -24.40 4.91 3.30
C LYS A 9 -23.49 3.70 3.06
N ARG A 10 -23.85 2.52 3.58
CA ARG A 10 -23.08 1.27 3.34
C ARG A 10 -23.12 0.79 1.89
N ARG A 11 -24.16 1.12 1.12
CA ARG A 11 -24.26 0.80 -0.31
C ARG A 11 -23.36 1.66 -1.19
N GLN A 12 -22.87 2.79 -0.67
CA GLN A 12 -21.96 3.68 -1.40
C GLN A 12 -20.50 3.20 -1.34
N ILE A 13 -20.20 2.19 -0.51
CA ILE A 13 -18.85 1.64 -0.40
C ILE A 13 -18.52 0.89 -1.70
N PRO A 14 -17.42 1.24 -2.39
CA PRO A 14 -17.07 0.63 -3.67
C PRO A 14 -16.73 -0.87 -3.51
N ALA A 15 -16.97 -1.63 -4.58
CA ALA A 15 -16.54 -3.02 -4.66
C ALA A 15 -15.00 -3.12 -4.68
N VAL A 16 -14.49 -4.25 -4.17
CA VAL A 16 -13.05 -4.55 -4.20
C VAL A 16 -12.53 -4.54 -5.65
N SER A 17 -13.25 -5.14 -6.60
CA SER A 17 -12.89 -5.14 -8.02
C SER A 17 -12.72 -3.73 -8.57
N LYS A 18 -13.69 -2.84 -8.31
CA LYS A 18 -13.63 -1.44 -8.76
C LYS A 18 -12.38 -0.70 -8.26
N ILE A 19 -11.96 -0.98 -7.03
CA ILE A 19 -10.70 -0.42 -6.49
C ILE A 19 -9.50 -1.07 -7.19
N LEU A 20 -9.51 -2.39 -7.39
CA LEU A 20 -8.42 -3.09 -8.09
C LEU A 20 -8.25 -2.60 -9.53
N ASP A 21 -9.34 -2.26 -10.22
CA ASP A 21 -9.29 -1.75 -11.60
C ASP A 21 -8.72 -0.33 -11.66
N ALA A 22 -8.96 0.48 -10.62
CA ALA A 22 -8.37 1.82 -10.48
C ALA A 22 -6.91 1.78 -9.97
N LEU A 23 -6.51 0.69 -9.35
CA LEU A 23 -5.15 0.42 -8.90
C LEU A 23 -4.37 -0.17 -10.09
N ASP A 24 -3.70 0.68 -10.86
CA ASP A 24 -2.77 0.30 -11.93
C ASP A 24 -1.78 -0.81 -11.51
N ASN A 25 -0.99 -1.35 -12.45
CA ASN A 25 -0.07 -2.46 -12.18
C ASN A 25 0.90 -2.21 -11.00
N PHE A 26 0.62 -2.83 -9.84
CA PHE A 26 1.52 -2.87 -8.69
C PHE A 26 2.47 -4.07 -8.81
N ASN A 27 3.77 -3.86 -8.54
CA ASN A 27 4.76 -4.93 -8.43
C ASN A 27 4.67 -5.66 -7.08
N LEU A 28 3.47 -6.17 -6.77
CA LEU A 28 3.13 -6.89 -5.55
C LEU A 28 2.23 -8.09 -5.89
N PRO A 29 2.30 -9.21 -5.15
CA PRO A 29 1.40 -10.34 -5.35
C PRO A 29 -0.08 -9.92 -5.24
N ARG A 30 -0.90 -10.27 -6.23
CA ARG A 30 -2.34 -9.92 -6.25
C ARG A 30 -3.09 -10.28 -4.95
N PRO A 31 -2.90 -11.45 -4.32
CA PRO A 31 -3.57 -11.77 -3.05
C PRO A 31 -3.27 -10.76 -1.94
N PHE A 32 -2.05 -10.24 -1.90
CA PHE A 32 -1.66 -9.22 -0.94
C PHE A 32 -2.40 -7.91 -1.19
N VAL A 33 -2.43 -7.44 -2.45
CA VAL A 33 -3.15 -6.20 -2.82
C VAL A 33 -4.63 -6.30 -2.45
N VAL A 34 -5.27 -7.44 -2.77
CA VAL A 34 -6.67 -7.71 -2.41
C VAL A 34 -6.88 -7.59 -0.89
N GLU A 35 -5.97 -8.13 -0.09
CA GLU A 35 -6.07 -8.06 1.37
C GLU A 35 -5.95 -6.63 1.91
N ILE A 36 -5.04 -5.83 1.36
CA ILE A 36 -4.92 -4.40 1.71
C ILE A 36 -6.23 -3.65 1.41
N VAL A 37 -6.81 -3.88 0.21
CA VAL A 37 -8.08 -3.26 -0.19
C VAL A 37 -9.21 -3.70 0.75
N ARG A 38 -9.34 -5.01 1.01
CA ARG A 38 -10.35 -5.55 1.92
C ARG A 38 -10.26 -4.94 3.31
N ARG A 39 -9.04 -4.85 3.86
CA ARG A 39 -8.81 -4.24 5.17
C ARG A 39 -9.25 -2.78 5.20
N LYS A 40 -8.89 -1.99 4.18
CA LYS A 40 -9.30 -0.58 4.10
C LYS A 40 -10.83 -0.43 4.00
N LEU A 41 -11.49 -1.26 3.19
CA LEU A 41 -12.95 -1.24 3.09
C LEU A 41 -13.63 -1.69 4.40
N SER A 42 -13.07 -2.67 5.11
CA SER A 42 -13.57 -3.08 6.43
C SER A 42 -13.45 -1.97 7.47
N GLN A 43 -12.37 -1.18 7.44
CA GLN A 43 -12.23 0.00 8.30
C GLN A 43 -13.29 1.07 7.99
N ILE A 44 -13.57 1.32 6.71
CA ILE A 44 -14.63 2.26 6.30
C ILE A 44 -16.01 1.78 6.79
N ARG A 45 -16.29 0.47 6.65
CA ARG A 45 -17.53 -0.13 7.17
C ARG A 45 -17.68 0.02 8.68
N ALA A 46 -16.59 -0.17 9.43
CA ALA A 46 -16.60 -0.08 10.89
C ALA A 46 -16.75 1.36 11.39
N ASN A 47 -16.06 2.30 10.75
CA ASN A 47 -16.05 3.70 11.20
C ASN A 47 -17.28 4.49 10.71
N GLY A 48 -17.98 4.01 9.68
CA GLY A 48 -19.16 4.67 9.11
C GLY A 48 -18.87 5.99 8.38
N VAL A 49 -17.61 6.41 8.33
CA VAL A 49 -17.14 7.58 7.59
C VAL A 49 -16.85 7.16 6.16
N LEU A 50 -17.69 7.60 5.24
CA LEU A 50 -17.42 7.46 3.81
C LEU A 50 -16.37 8.49 3.39
N SER A 51 -15.36 8.01 2.69
CA SER A 51 -14.40 8.85 1.96
C SER A 51 -14.75 8.77 0.47
N ASP A 52 -14.37 9.81 -0.27
CA ASP A 52 -14.53 9.79 -1.72
C ASP A 52 -13.72 8.65 -2.34
N PHE A 53 -14.17 8.16 -3.49
CA PHE A 53 -13.55 7.01 -4.15
C PHE A 53 -12.04 7.24 -4.39
N GLU A 54 -11.66 8.43 -4.85
CA GLU A 54 -10.27 8.81 -5.09
C GLU A 54 -9.43 8.80 -3.81
N ASP A 55 -9.98 9.24 -2.69
CA ASP A 55 -9.30 9.19 -1.38
C ASP A 55 -9.06 7.75 -0.94
N ILE A 56 -10.05 6.87 -1.15
CA ILE A 56 -9.90 5.44 -0.84
C ILE A 56 -8.77 4.85 -1.66
N VAL A 57 -8.75 5.10 -2.97
CA VAL A 57 -7.71 4.62 -3.87
C VAL A 57 -6.34 5.19 -3.45
N ALA A 58 -6.22 6.49 -3.20
CA ALA A 58 -4.99 7.14 -2.76
C ALA A 58 -4.45 6.55 -1.45
N HIS A 59 -5.33 6.29 -0.47
CA HIS A 59 -4.94 5.64 0.79
C HIS A 59 -4.45 4.21 0.58
N VAL A 60 -5.09 3.44 -0.30
CA VAL A 60 -4.62 2.10 -0.64
C VAL A 60 -3.26 2.18 -1.34
N ARG A 61 -3.09 3.07 -2.34
CA ARG A 61 -1.80 3.29 -3.01
C ARG A 61 -0.68 3.58 -2.02
N ARG A 62 -0.88 4.53 -1.10
CA ARG A 62 0.08 4.86 -0.05
C ARG A 62 0.41 3.67 0.85
N SER A 63 -0.57 2.84 1.17
CA SER A 63 -0.35 1.63 1.99
C SER A 63 0.50 0.60 1.25
N LEU A 64 0.28 0.44 -0.06
CA LEU A 64 1.06 -0.45 -0.90
C LEU A 64 2.51 0.08 -1.07
N ASP A 65 2.68 1.39 -1.28
CA ASP A 65 3.99 2.01 -1.41
C ASP A 65 4.79 1.93 -0.09
N GLY A 66 4.14 2.14 1.05
CA GLY A 66 4.76 1.94 2.36
C GLY A 66 5.28 0.51 2.55
N PHE A 67 4.52 -0.49 2.08
CA PHE A 67 4.97 -1.88 2.11
C PHE A 67 6.10 -2.18 1.11
N ARG A 68 6.12 -1.52 -0.06
CA ARG A 68 7.24 -1.64 -0.99
C ARG A 68 8.52 -1.06 -0.37
N ALA A 69 8.40 0.09 0.30
CA ALA A 69 9.50 0.76 0.97
C ALA A 69 10.02 0.02 2.21
N SER A 70 9.25 -0.89 2.81
CA SER A 70 9.68 -1.66 3.98
C SER A 70 10.63 -2.82 3.65
N ARG A 71 10.93 -3.05 2.37
CA ARG A 71 11.90 -4.06 1.93
C ARG A 71 13.31 -3.53 2.10
N LEU A 72 14.30 -4.43 2.03
CA LEU A 72 15.69 -3.99 1.86
C LEU A 72 15.80 -3.17 0.58
N GLN A 73 16.44 -2.01 0.69
CA GLN A 73 16.69 -1.08 -0.39
C GLN A 73 18.17 -0.67 -0.33
N PRO A 74 18.84 -0.51 -1.47
CA PRO A 74 20.13 0.16 -1.51
C PRO A 74 20.03 1.58 -0.93
N VAL A 75 21.07 2.02 -0.22
CA VAL A 75 21.15 3.36 0.36
C VAL A 75 22.41 4.08 -0.10
N ILE A 76 22.36 5.41 -0.14
CA ILE A 76 23.54 6.25 -0.36
C ILE A 76 24.15 6.56 1.00
N ASN A 77 25.40 6.12 1.22
CA ASN A 77 26.12 6.45 2.45
C ASN A 77 26.67 7.89 2.37
N GLY A 78 26.00 8.82 3.07
CA GLY A 78 26.43 10.21 3.21
C GLY A 78 27.19 10.53 4.50
N THR A 79 27.52 9.53 5.34
CA THR A 79 28.14 9.76 6.66
C THR A 79 29.66 9.76 6.62
N GLY A 80 30.27 9.25 5.54
CA GLY A 80 31.72 9.07 5.43
C GLY A 80 32.28 7.89 6.23
N ILE A 81 31.44 7.13 6.95
CA ILE A 81 31.87 5.92 7.67
C ILE A 81 32.01 4.76 6.68
N VAL A 82 33.24 4.30 6.46
CA VAL A 82 33.54 3.22 5.51
C VAL A 82 32.97 1.87 5.97
N ILE A 83 33.18 1.50 7.24
CA ILE A 83 32.63 0.26 7.82
C ILE A 83 31.37 0.59 8.62
N HIS A 84 30.24 0.66 7.93
CA HIS A 84 28.99 1.12 8.53
C HIS A 84 28.11 -0.04 9.01
N THR A 85 28.13 -0.35 10.31
CA THR A 85 27.41 -1.51 10.88
C THR A 85 25.91 -1.49 10.62
N ASN A 86 25.27 -0.32 10.63
CA ASN A 86 23.83 -0.20 10.33
C ASN A 86 23.50 -0.33 8.82
N PHE A 87 24.48 -0.18 7.92
CA PHE A 87 24.28 -0.29 6.45
C PHE A 87 24.87 -1.60 5.89
N GLY A 88 25.32 -2.52 6.75
CA GLY A 88 25.86 -3.81 6.30
C GLY A 88 27.37 -3.85 6.09
N ARG A 89 28.13 -2.95 6.73
CA ARG A 89 29.61 -2.88 6.72
C ARG A 89 30.16 -2.46 5.35
N ALA A 90 31.11 -3.21 4.80
CA ALA A 90 31.72 -2.93 3.52
C ALA A 90 30.91 -3.58 2.39
N PRO A 91 30.64 -2.86 1.28
CA PRO A 91 30.02 -3.45 0.11
C PRO A 91 30.91 -4.54 -0.49
N LEU A 92 30.28 -5.59 -1.02
CA LEU A 92 30.99 -6.66 -1.71
C LEU A 92 31.41 -6.18 -3.11
N PRO A 93 32.64 -6.51 -3.56
CA PRO A 93 33.03 -6.29 -4.95
C PRO A 93 32.21 -7.20 -5.88
N SER A 94 32.01 -6.80 -7.13
CA SER A 94 31.18 -7.54 -8.09
C SER A 94 31.63 -8.99 -8.27
N GLU A 95 32.94 -9.24 -8.26
CA GLU A 95 33.53 -10.57 -8.38
C GLU A 95 33.09 -11.51 -7.25
N ALA A 96 32.93 -11.00 -6.02
CA ALA A 96 32.48 -11.78 -4.87
C ALA A 96 30.98 -12.03 -4.86
N MET A 97 30.18 -11.18 -5.52
CA MET A 97 28.72 -11.37 -5.62
C MET A 97 28.32 -12.39 -6.70
N HIS A 98 29.19 -12.64 -7.68
CA HIS A 98 28.94 -13.51 -8.84
C HIS A 98 29.71 -14.85 -8.81
N ALA A 99 30.53 -15.09 -7.78
CA ALA A 99 31.21 -16.35 -7.54
C ALA A 99 30.26 -17.43 -6.99
#